data_AF-A0A5K7ZQ52-F1
#
_entry.id   AF-A0A5K7ZQ52-F1
#
_cell.length_a   1.000
_cell.length_b   1.000
_cell.length_c   1.000
_cell.angle_alpha   90.00
_cell.angle_beta   90.00
_cell.angle_gamma   90.00
#
_symmetry.space_group_name_H-M   'P 1'
#
loop_
_entity.id
_entity.type
_entity.pdbx_description
1 polymer ?
#
loop_
_entity_poly.entity_id
_entity_poly.type
_entity_poly.pdbx_seq_one_letter_code
_entity_poly.pdbx_strand_id
1 'polypeptide(L)'
;MLVLLPVGAQALQPEEILILANRRFDKGVALARYYARRRGIPKENRLLLDLPENEVCTRDDYNRRVAAPVRAYLKAVKPPRRIRCLVLMIGMPLKVAPSESARQEIEKALNARESALKARMDQPDHGDAGVGTDDLARELAAVRQRLSEEKVRRDQRASLDSELSVVLAPELPLGGWIENPFYVPFRNRTPAVPKKEVLMVARLDGPNATSVKRIIDDAIRVESIGLRGIAYFDARWPMGPDPGKSAYRQYDRAIHQTARQIERAGRMPVVVDDTQALFQHGQCPDAALYCGWYSLARYVDAFDWKAGAVGFHIASSECTTLKQADSQVWCKRMIEDGICATIGPVGEPYLQSFPMPELFFGFLTEGVLSLAECYTLSLPFLSWKMVLIGDPLYRPFSISP
;
A
#
# COMPACT_ATOMS: atom_id res chain seq x y z
N MET A 1 3.73 41.93 -23.01
CA MET A 1 4.63 40.85 -22.57
C MET A 1 3.83 39.96 -21.63
N LEU A 2 3.28 38.85 -22.13
CA LEU A 2 2.52 37.90 -21.31
C LEU A 2 3.54 37.20 -20.39
N VAL A 3 3.46 37.46 -19.09
CA VAL A 3 4.24 36.72 -18.09
C VAL A 3 3.61 35.34 -17.96
N LEU A 4 4.22 34.34 -18.59
CA LEU A 4 3.95 32.94 -18.30
C LEU A 4 4.41 32.69 -16.87
N LEU A 5 3.45 32.65 -15.94
CA LEU A 5 3.67 32.07 -14.62
C LEU A 5 4.15 30.62 -14.82
N PRO A 6 5.13 30.14 -14.03
CA PRO A 6 5.53 28.74 -14.09
C PRO A 6 4.28 27.90 -13.81
N VAL A 7 4.00 26.93 -14.69
CA VAL A 7 2.98 25.90 -14.46
C VAL A 7 3.40 25.20 -13.18
N GLY A 8 2.81 25.61 -12.04
CA GLY A 8 2.96 24.89 -10.78
C GLY A 8 2.62 23.44 -11.05
N ALA A 9 3.36 22.50 -10.46
CA ALA A 9 3.07 21.08 -10.59
C ALA A 9 1.61 20.86 -10.15
N GLN A 10 0.71 20.72 -11.12
CA GLN A 10 -0.70 20.54 -10.84
C GLN A 10 -0.87 19.14 -10.27
N ALA A 11 -1.62 19.04 -9.18
CA ALA A 11 -2.07 17.76 -8.65
C ALA A 11 -2.73 16.94 -9.76
N LEU A 12 -2.76 15.63 -9.58
CA LEU A 12 -3.41 14.70 -10.51
C LEU A 12 -4.81 15.18 -10.92
N GLN A 13 -5.08 15.21 -12.23
CA GLN A 13 -6.33 15.66 -12.83
C GLN A 13 -7.18 14.47 -13.34
N PRO A 14 -8.51 14.62 -13.49
CA PRO A 14 -9.39 13.56 -13.98
C PRO A 14 -8.96 12.96 -15.33
N GLU A 15 -8.38 13.76 -16.22
CA GLU A 15 -7.89 13.36 -17.54
C GLU A 15 -6.69 12.42 -17.47
N GLU A 16 -5.98 12.38 -16.35
CA GLU A 16 -4.78 11.58 -16.10
C GLU A 16 -5.10 10.23 -15.42
N ILE A 17 -6.38 9.97 -15.13
CA ILE A 17 -6.87 8.72 -14.53
C ILE A 17 -7.31 7.74 -15.61
N LEU A 18 -6.92 6.47 -15.48
CA LEU A 18 -7.53 5.35 -16.20
C LEU A 18 -8.23 4.39 -15.24
N ILE A 19 -9.54 4.21 -15.39
CA ILE A 19 -10.33 3.29 -14.57
C ILE A 19 -10.26 1.88 -15.18
N LEU A 20 -9.86 0.89 -14.39
CA LEU A 20 -9.86 -0.53 -14.72
C LEU A 20 -11.01 -1.22 -13.98
N ALA A 21 -11.90 -1.90 -14.71
CA ALA A 21 -12.99 -2.65 -14.11
C ALA A 21 -13.13 -4.03 -14.74
N ASN A 22 -13.49 -5.03 -13.92
CA ASN A 22 -13.80 -6.36 -14.39
C ASN A 22 -15.17 -6.37 -15.08
N ARG A 23 -15.21 -6.69 -16.37
CA ARG A 23 -16.42 -6.77 -17.18
C ARG A 23 -17.43 -7.78 -16.65
N ARG A 24 -16.97 -8.83 -15.96
CA ARG A 24 -17.85 -9.87 -15.39
C ARG A 24 -18.51 -9.45 -14.08
N PHE A 25 -18.07 -8.35 -13.47
CA PHE A 25 -18.59 -7.89 -12.18
C PHE A 25 -19.42 -6.62 -12.33
N ASP A 26 -20.73 -6.77 -12.55
CA ASP A 26 -21.67 -5.68 -12.88
C ASP A 26 -21.64 -4.52 -11.87
N LYS A 27 -21.56 -4.83 -10.56
CA LYS A 27 -21.49 -3.81 -9.50
C LYS A 27 -20.24 -2.95 -9.64
N GLY A 28 -19.10 -3.54 -9.98
CA GLY A 28 -17.84 -2.83 -10.22
C GLY A 28 -17.90 -1.97 -11.47
N VAL A 29 -18.51 -2.46 -12.56
CA VAL A 29 -18.74 -1.67 -13.78
C VAL A 29 -19.67 -0.49 -13.53
N ALA A 30 -20.74 -0.69 -12.75
CA ALA A 30 -21.66 0.38 -12.37
C ALA A 30 -20.94 1.46 -11.55
N LEU A 31 -20.14 1.06 -10.56
CA LEU A 31 -19.31 1.97 -9.76
C LEU A 31 -18.24 2.68 -10.59
N ALA A 32 -17.62 2.01 -11.57
CA ALA A 32 -16.67 2.62 -12.50
C ALA A 32 -17.31 3.79 -13.26
N ARG A 33 -18.54 3.59 -13.78
CA ARG A 33 -19.29 4.65 -14.46
C ARG A 33 -19.71 5.75 -13.49
N TYR A 34 -20.08 5.38 -12.27
CA TYR A 34 -20.48 6.32 -11.23
C TYR A 34 -19.32 7.26 -10.85
N TYR A 35 -18.18 6.67 -10.50
CA TYR A 35 -16.95 7.38 -10.17
C TYR A 35 -16.51 8.30 -11.30
N ALA A 36 -16.49 7.80 -12.55
CA ALA A 36 -16.11 8.59 -13.71
C ALA A 36 -16.99 9.85 -13.86
N ARG A 37 -18.31 9.72 -13.72
CA ARG A 37 -19.22 10.88 -13.77
C ARG A 37 -19.00 11.86 -12.63
N ARG A 38 -18.79 11.36 -11.42
CA ARG A 38 -18.64 12.18 -10.21
C ARG A 38 -17.33 12.98 -10.20
N ARG A 39 -16.26 12.43 -10.78
CA ARG A 39 -14.94 13.10 -10.90
C ARG A 39 -14.70 13.79 -12.24
N GLY A 40 -15.62 13.71 -13.20
CA GLY A 40 -15.42 14.25 -14.54
C GLY A 40 -14.34 13.49 -15.35
N ILE A 41 -14.06 12.23 -15.02
CA ILE A 41 -13.08 11.42 -15.75
C ILE A 41 -13.64 11.11 -17.14
N PRO A 42 -12.86 11.33 -18.22
CA PRO A 42 -13.31 11.09 -19.59
C PRO A 42 -13.86 9.67 -19.79
N LYS A 43 -14.89 9.53 -20.64
CA LYS A 43 -15.57 8.24 -20.80
C LYS A 43 -14.68 7.18 -21.43
N GLU A 44 -13.73 7.61 -22.27
CA GLU A 44 -12.69 6.83 -22.91
C GLU A 44 -11.65 6.32 -21.92
N ASN A 45 -11.44 7.02 -20.80
CA ASN A 45 -10.53 6.67 -19.70
C ASN A 45 -11.08 5.55 -18.80
N ARG A 46 -11.69 4.54 -19.41
CA ARG A 46 -12.22 3.35 -18.74
C ARG A 46 -11.98 2.11 -19.60
N LEU A 47 -11.23 1.17 -19.05
CA LEU A 47 -10.91 -0.10 -19.68
C LEU A 47 -11.62 -1.25 -18.95
N LEU A 48 -12.49 -1.97 -19.68
CA LEU A 48 -13.19 -3.15 -19.16
C LEU A 48 -12.41 -4.42 -19.53
N LEU A 49 -11.91 -5.12 -18.51
CA LEU A 49 -11.10 -6.34 -18.64
C LEU A 49 -11.95 -7.57 -18.37
N ASP A 50 -11.72 -8.65 -19.13
CA ASP A 50 -12.45 -9.91 -18.94
C ASP A 50 -11.69 -10.85 -17.99
N LEU A 51 -12.06 -10.83 -16.71
CA LEU A 51 -11.32 -11.49 -15.62
C LEU A 51 -12.24 -12.39 -14.79
N PRO A 52 -11.74 -13.51 -14.24
CA PRO A 52 -12.48 -14.22 -13.20
C PRO A 52 -12.70 -13.32 -11.97
N GLU A 53 -13.76 -13.58 -11.21
CA GLU A 53 -14.12 -12.80 -10.01
C GLU A 53 -13.32 -13.19 -8.76
N ASN A 54 -12.30 -14.05 -8.91
CA ASN A 54 -11.44 -14.48 -7.83
C ASN A 54 -10.52 -13.34 -7.35
N GLU A 55 -10.24 -13.30 -6.05
CA GLU A 55 -9.30 -12.33 -5.46
C GLU A 55 -7.83 -12.59 -5.83
N VAL A 56 -7.53 -13.77 -6.39
CA VAL A 56 -6.20 -14.15 -6.87
C VAL A 56 -6.31 -14.51 -8.34
N CYS A 57 -5.47 -13.89 -9.18
CA CYS A 57 -5.29 -14.30 -10.56
C CYS A 57 -3.95 -15.02 -10.75
N THR A 58 -3.88 -15.89 -11.76
CA THR A 58 -2.61 -16.52 -12.16
C THR A 58 -1.68 -15.49 -12.79
N ARG A 59 -0.37 -15.78 -12.82
CA ARG A 59 0.60 -14.93 -13.52
C ARG A 59 0.29 -14.82 -15.02
N ASP A 60 -0.19 -15.91 -15.64
CA ASP A 60 -0.61 -15.93 -17.04
C ASP A 60 -1.84 -15.03 -17.28
N ASP A 61 -2.86 -15.14 -16.43
CA ASP A 61 -4.04 -14.29 -16.52
C ASP A 61 -3.69 -12.81 -16.33
N TYR A 62 -2.80 -12.48 -15.38
CA TYR A 62 -2.27 -11.12 -15.24
C TYR A 62 -1.63 -10.66 -16.56
N ASN A 63 -0.68 -11.43 -17.10
CA ASN A 63 0.06 -11.03 -18.30
C ASN A 63 -0.86 -10.85 -19.52
N ARG A 64 -1.75 -11.80 -19.77
CA ARG A 64 -2.59 -11.85 -20.97
C ARG A 64 -3.83 -10.96 -20.86
N ARG A 65 -4.50 -10.97 -19.70
CA ARG A 65 -5.82 -10.34 -19.52
C ARG A 65 -5.77 -9.00 -18.81
N VAL A 66 -4.65 -8.64 -18.18
CA VAL A 66 -4.48 -7.33 -17.50
C VAL A 66 -3.35 -6.52 -18.13
N ALA A 67 -2.11 -7.00 -18.03
CA ALA A 67 -0.94 -6.21 -18.40
C ALA A 67 -0.88 -5.89 -19.89
N ALA A 68 -1.12 -6.89 -20.75
CA ALA A 68 -1.16 -6.69 -22.21
C ALA A 68 -2.23 -5.66 -22.65
N PRO A 69 -3.52 -5.77 -22.26
CA PRO A 69 -4.51 -4.77 -22.65
C PRO A 69 -4.27 -3.39 -22.02
N VAL A 70 -3.75 -3.31 -20.80
CA VAL A 70 -3.37 -2.02 -20.18
C VAL A 70 -2.23 -1.35 -20.97
N ARG A 71 -1.16 -2.09 -21.31
CA ARG A 71 -0.08 -1.57 -22.16
C ARG A 71 -0.58 -1.11 -23.53
N ALA A 72 -1.46 -1.89 -24.15
CA ALA A 72 -2.05 -1.55 -25.44
C ALA A 72 -2.84 -0.23 -25.35
N TYR A 73 -3.65 -0.06 -24.31
CA TYR A 73 -4.38 1.18 -24.05
C TYR A 73 -3.44 2.37 -23.86
N LEU A 74 -2.44 2.25 -22.99
CA LEU A 74 -1.48 3.31 -22.69
C LEU A 74 -0.63 3.72 -23.89
N LYS A 75 -0.38 2.79 -24.83
CA LYS A 75 0.29 3.10 -26.10
C LYS A 75 -0.62 3.87 -27.07
N ALA A 76 -1.93 3.59 -27.05
CA ALA A 76 -2.90 4.18 -27.95
C ALA A 76 -3.39 5.57 -27.51
N VAL A 77 -3.44 5.85 -26.19
CA VAL A 77 -3.97 7.10 -25.65
C VAL A 77 -3.19 8.32 -26.15
N LYS A 78 -3.91 9.42 -26.43
CA LYS A 78 -3.36 10.71 -26.85
C LYS A 78 -3.75 11.84 -25.88
N PRO A 79 -2.83 12.77 -25.57
CA PRO A 79 -1.40 12.70 -25.89
C PRO A 79 -0.70 11.50 -25.20
N PRO A 80 0.44 11.02 -25.73
CA PRO A 80 1.21 9.97 -25.06
C PRO A 80 1.54 10.38 -23.62
N ARG A 81 1.51 9.42 -22.70
CA ARG A 81 1.74 9.65 -21.25
C ARG A 81 0.74 10.60 -20.58
N ARG A 82 -0.43 10.82 -21.17
CA ARG A 82 -1.55 11.51 -20.50
C ARG A 82 -1.94 10.81 -19.19
N ILE A 83 -2.01 9.48 -19.20
CA ILE A 83 -2.39 8.70 -18.02
C ILE A 83 -1.19 8.57 -17.08
N ARG A 84 -1.37 9.01 -15.83
CA ARG A 84 -0.39 8.88 -14.74
C ARG A 84 -0.87 7.97 -13.61
N CYS A 85 -2.18 7.73 -13.50
CA CYS A 85 -2.75 6.92 -12.43
C CYS A 85 -3.76 5.90 -12.94
N LEU A 86 -3.66 4.68 -12.43
CA LEU A 86 -4.61 3.59 -12.63
C LEU A 86 -5.52 3.43 -11.42
N VAL A 87 -6.82 3.29 -11.64
CA VAL A 87 -7.81 3.05 -10.59
C VAL A 87 -8.48 1.71 -10.81
N LEU A 88 -8.21 0.76 -9.92
CA LEU A 88 -8.87 -0.54 -9.96
C LEU A 88 -10.19 -0.46 -9.21
N MET A 89 -11.26 -0.94 -9.84
CA MET A 89 -12.57 -1.03 -9.21
C MET A 89 -12.76 -2.37 -8.51
N ILE A 90 -13.59 -2.39 -7.47
CA ILE A 90 -14.10 -3.62 -6.85
C ILE A 90 -14.50 -4.67 -7.88
N GLY A 91 -14.11 -5.93 -7.62
CA GLY A 91 -14.27 -7.05 -8.55
C GLY A 91 -13.04 -7.35 -9.40
N MET A 92 -12.02 -6.48 -9.35
CA MET A 92 -10.66 -6.82 -9.81
C MET A 92 -9.96 -7.76 -8.81
N PRO A 93 -9.03 -8.61 -9.25
CA PRO A 93 -8.18 -9.39 -8.35
C PRO A 93 -7.37 -8.48 -7.39
N LEU A 94 -7.09 -8.97 -6.18
CA LEU A 94 -6.19 -8.31 -5.23
C LEU A 94 -4.74 -8.76 -5.45
N LYS A 95 -4.55 -10.03 -5.80
CA LYS A 95 -3.27 -10.73 -5.78
C LYS A 95 -2.93 -11.33 -7.14
N VAL A 96 -1.62 -11.35 -7.44
CA VAL A 96 -1.06 -12.14 -8.54
C VAL A 96 -0.27 -13.31 -7.95
N ALA A 97 -0.64 -14.52 -8.34
CA ALA A 97 0.07 -15.74 -7.94
C ALA A 97 1.49 -15.79 -8.53
N PRO A 98 2.43 -16.52 -7.90
CA PRO A 98 3.75 -16.75 -8.48
C PRO A 98 3.63 -17.50 -9.80
N SER A 99 4.66 -17.43 -10.65
CA SER A 99 4.75 -18.31 -11.83
C SER A 99 4.81 -19.78 -11.42
N GLU A 100 4.40 -20.69 -12.31
CA GLU A 100 4.39 -22.14 -12.01
C GLU A 100 5.78 -22.67 -11.65
N SER A 101 6.82 -22.27 -12.37
CA SER A 101 8.21 -22.65 -12.08
C SER A 101 8.66 -22.14 -10.71
N ALA A 102 8.38 -20.87 -10.38
CA ALA A 102 8.70 -20.32 -9.06
C ALA A 102 7.91 -20.99 -7.94
N ARG A 103 6.65 -21.37 -8.18
CA ARG A 103 5.83 -22.11 -7.22
C ARG A 103 6.48 -23.44 -6.85
N GLN A 104 6.92 -24.21 -7.85
CA GLN A 104 7.61 -25.48 -7.65
C GLN A 104 8.97 -25.30 -6.94
N GLU A 105 9.74 -24.28 -7.31
CA GLU A 105 11.02 -23.97 -6.65
C GLU A 105 10.86 -23.56 -5.19
N ILE A 106 9.89 -22.69 -4.89
CA ILE A 106 9.60 -22.24 -3.52
C ILE A 106 9.17 -23.43 -2.66
N GLU A 107 8.27 -24.27 -3.16
CA GLU A 107 7.79 -25.45 -2.44
C GLU A 107 8.92 -26.44 -2.16
N LYS A 108 9.75 -26.75 -3.17
CA LYS A 108 10.93 -27.62 -3.02
C LYS A 108 11.93 -27.06 -2.02
N ALA A 109 12.19 -25.75 -2.05
CA ALA A 109 13.12 -25.08 -1.14
C ALA A 109 12.61 -25.05 0.31
N LEU A 110 11.31 -24.82 0.52
CA LEU A 110 10.70 -24.83 1.85
C LEU A 110 10.74 -26.23 2.48
N ASN A 111 10.36 -27.25 1.72
CA ASN A 111 10.36 -28.64 2.19
C ASN A 111 11.78 -29.14 2.49
N ALA A 112 12.75 -28.90 1.59
CA ALA A 112 14.14 -29.30 1.80
C ALA A 112 14.77 -28.61 3.03
N ARG A 113 14.41 -27.34 3.28
CA ARG A 113 14.91 -26.59 4.43
C ARG A 113 14.31 -27.05 5.75
N GLU A 114 13.01 -27.32 5.78
CA GLU A 114 12.33 -27.85 6.95
C GLU A 114 12.95 -29.18 7.40
N SER A 115 13.19 -30.09 6.45
CA SER A 115 13.87 -31.36 6.71
C SER A 115 15.31 -31.18 7.19
N ALA A 116 16.08 -30.29 6.57
CA ALA A 116 17.48 -30.05 6.94
C ALA A 116 17.65 -29.42 8.33
N LEU A 117 16.69 -28.59 8.78
CA LEU A 117 16.72 -27.99 10.11
C LEU A 117 16.32 -28.98 11.21
N LYS A 118 15.30 -29.81 10.97
CA LYS A 118 14.92 -30.89 11.89
C LYS A 118 16.09 -31.86 12.08
N ALA A 119 16.71 -32.31 10.98
CA ALA A 119 17.82 -33.26 11.04
C ALA A 119 19.08 -32.76 11.77
N ARG A 120 19.38 -31.45 11.77
CA ARG A 120 20.54 -30.89 12.48
C ARG A 120 20.27 -30.58 13.96
N MET A 121 19.02 -30.44 14.36
CA MET A 121 18.64 -30.25 15.77
C MET A 121 18.54 -31.59 16.53
N ASP A 122 18.33 -32.70 15.80
CA ASP A 122 18.17 -34.03 16.37
C ASP A 122 19.49 -34.82 16.51
N GLN A 123 20.65 -34.25 16.14
CA GLN A 123 21.95 -34.91 16.30
C GLN A 123 22.52 -34.69 17.72
N PRO A 124 22.89 -35.75 18.47
CA PRO A 124 23.50 -35.60 19.78
C PRO A 124 24.91 -34.99 19.68
N ASP A 125 25.24 -34.12 20.64
CA ASP A 125 26.51 -33.43 20.74
C ASP A 125 27.66 -34.45 20.91
N HIS A 126 28.38 -34.74 19.82
CA HIS A 126 29.57 -35.56 19.86
C HIS A 126 30.77 -34.64 20.06
N GLY A 127 31.14 -34.44 21.33
CA GLY A 127 32.38 -33.79 21.69
C GLY A 127 33.56 -34.47 21.01
N ASP A 128 34.25 -33.77 20.12
CA ASP A 128 35.59 -33.21 20.35
C ASP A 128 36.05 -32.44 19.10
N ALA A 129 36.80 -31.35 19.34
CA ALA A 129 37.63 -30.57 18.43
C ALA A 129 37.08 -30.17 17.04
N GLY A 130 36.56 -28.93 16.96
CA GLY A 130 36.70 -28.10 15.73
C GLY A 130 35.40 -27.51 15.18
N VAL A 131 34.88 -26.52 15.90
CA VAL A 131 33.98 -25.39 15.54
C VAL A 131 33.09 -25.21 16.77
N GLY A 132 33.29 -24.14 17.54
CA GLY A 132 32.51 -23.91 18.75
C GLY A 132 31.01 -23.84 18.43
N THR A 133 30.15 -24.23 19.36
CA THR A 133 28.68 -24.07 19.23
C THR A 133 28.29 -22.64 18.82
N ASP A 134 29.07 -21.63 19.24
CA ASP A 134 28.96 -20.23 18.83
C ASP A 134 29.36 -19.95 17.36
N ASP A 135 30.34 -20.67 16.81
CA ASP A 135 30.73 -20.58 15.40
C ASP A 135 29.68 -21.24 14.50
N LEU A 136 29.18 -22.41 14.90
CA LEU A 136 28.04 -23.08 14.25
C LEU A 136 26.78 -22.23 14.31
N ALA A 137 26.53 -21.53 15.42
CA ALA A 137 25.41 -20.60 15.56
C ALA A 137 25.57 -19.36 14.66
N ARG A 138 26.78 -18.79 14.56
CA ARG A 138 27.09 -17.67 13.65
C ARG A 138 26.96 -18.07 12.18
N GLU A 139 27.48 -19.22 11.80
CA GLU A 139 27.35 -19.75 10.44
C GLU A 139 25.89 -20.08 10.11
N LEU A 140 25.14 -20.69 11.05
CA LEU A 140 23.71 -20.93 10.90
C LEU A 140 22.92 -19.63 10.77
N ALA A 141 23.27 -18.58 11.52
CA ALA A 141 22.67 -17.26 11.39
C ALA A 141 22.96 -16.63 10.02
N ALA A 142 24.20 -16.70 9.53
CA ALA A 142 24.57 -16.20 8.20
C ALA A 142 23.86 -16.96 7.07
N VAL A 143 23.75 -18.29 7.18
CA VAL A 143 22.99 -19.12 6.24
C VAL A 143 21.49 -18.83 6.31
N ARG A 144 20.92 -18.64 7.51
CA ARG A 144 19.52 -18.23 7.69
C ARG A 144 19.26 -16.86 7.10
N GLN A 145 20.20 -15.93 7.24
CA GLN A 145 20.12 -14.60 6.65
C GLN A 145 20.14 -14.66 5.12
N ARG A 146 21.13 -15.31 4.50
CA ARG A 146 21.20 -15.48 3.04
C ARG A 146 19.98 -16.20 2.48
N LEU A 147 19.46 -17.20 3.20
CA LEU A 147 18.25 -17.89 2.81
C LEU A 147 17.02 -16.98 2.89
N SER A 148 16.94 -16.14 3.92
CA SER A 148 15.88 -15.13 4.04
C SER A 148 15.93 -14.16 2.87
N GLU A 149 17.11 -13.65 2.52
CA GLU A 149 17.33 -12.74 1.39
C GLU A 149 16.94 -13.40 0.05
N GLU A 150 17.37 -14.64 -0.21
CA GLU A 150 16.95 -15.41 -1.38
C GLU A 150 15.44 -15.69 -1.39
N LYS A 151 14.84 -15.94 -0.23
CA LYS A 151 13.39 -16.14 -0.11
C LYS A 151 12.65 -14.86 -0.49
N VAL A 152 13.09 -13.69 -0.05
CA VAL A 152 12.52 -12.40 -0.47
C VAL A 152 12.67 -12.23 -1.97
N ARG A 153 13.88 -12.44 -2.51
CA ARG A 153 14.17 -12.26 -3.95
C ARG A 153 13.33 -13.18 -4.83
N ARG A 154 12.99 -14.38 -4.35
CA ARG A 154 12.22 -15.38 -5.11
C ARG A 154 10.72 -15.29 -4.90
N ASP A 155 10.24 -14.53 -3.92
CA ASP A 155 8.80 -14.46 -3.66
C ASP A 155 8.11 -13.55 -4.69
N GLN A 156 7.36 -14.18 -5.61
CA GLN A 156 6.68 -13.52 -6.73
C GLN A 156 5.19 -13.22 -6.46
N ARG A 157 4.71 -13.44 -5.23
CA ARG A 157 3.33 -13.12 -4.80
C ARG A 157 3.12 -11.62 -4.60
N ALA A 158 2.68 -10.91 -5.62
CA ALA A 158 2.46 -9.48 -5.55
C ALA A 158 0.98 -9.08 -5.38
N SER A 159 0.73 -7.84 -4.99
CA SER A 159 -0.55 -7.19 -5.26
C SER A 159 -0.67 -6.94 -6.75
N LEU A 160 -1.90 -6.98 -7.27
CA LEU A 160 -2.18 -6.58 -8.66
C LEU A 160 -1.74 -5.13 -8.89
N ASP A 161 -1.87 -4.29 -7.88
CA ASP A 161 -1.55 -2.87 -7.85
C ASP A 161 -0.05 -2.64 -8.05
N SER A 162 0.81 -3.31 -7.27
CA SER A 162 2.27 -3.22 -7.43
C SER A 162 2.74 -3.62 -8.83
N GLU A 163 2.16 -4.69 -9.38
CA GLU A 163 2.46 -5.16 -10.73
C GLU A 163 1.99 -4.17 -11.80
N LEU A 164 0.89 -3.46 -11.55
CA LEU A 164 0.40 -2.42 -12.44
C LEU A 164 1.23 -1.13 -12.37
N SER A 165 1.82 -0.82 -11.21
CA SER A 165 2.69 0.35 -11.04
C SER A 165 3.93 0.32 -11.94
N VAL A 166 4.39 -0.88 -12.32
CA VAL A 166 5.54 -1.10 -13.20
C VAL A 166 5.17 -1.82 -14.50
N VAL A 167 3.90 -1.77 -14.92
CA VAL A 167 3.40 -2.52 -16.09
C VAL A 167 4.10 -2.17 -17.41
N LEU A 168 4.73 -0.99 -17.48
CA LEU A 168 5.49 -0.49 -18.63
C LEU A 168 6.95 -0.95 -18.66
N ALA A 169 7.45 -1.60 -17.60
CA ALA A 169 8.81 -2.12 -17.45
C ALA A 169 8.79 -3.66 -17.24
N PRO A 170 8.37 -4.44 -18.25
CA PRO A 170 8.16 -5.89 -18.15
C PRO A 170 9.43 -6.71 -17.87
N GLU A 171 10.61 -6.13 -18.06
CA GLU A 171 11.92 -6.74 -17.82
C GLU A 171 12.34 -6.76 -16.35
N LEU A 172 11.61 -6.07 -15.46
CA LEU A 172 11.94 -6.02 -14.04
C LEU A 172 11.76 -7.40 -13.38
N PRO A 173 12.56 -7.71 -12.33
CA PRO A 173 12.38 -8.94 -11.57
C PRO A 173 10.98 -9.04 -10.95
N LEU A 174 10.38 -10.23 -11.03
CA LEU A 174 9.06 -10.49 -10.44
C LEU A 174 9.08 -10.58 -8.91
N GLY A 175 10.21 -10.97 -8.34
CA GLY A 175 10.35 -11.19 -6.90
C GLY A 175 11.18 -10.12 -6.22
N GLY A 176 10.86 -9.86 -4.95
CA GLY A 176 11.54 -8.87 -4.12
C GLY A 176 11.11 -7.43 -4.41
N TRP A 177 11.92 -6.49 -3.92
CA TRP A 177 11.60 -5.07 -3.97
C TRP A 177 12.11 -4.40 -5.24
N ILE A 178 11.27 -3.50 -5.76
CA ILE A 178 11.66 -2.55 -6.81
C ILE A 178 11.60 -1.16 -6.17
N GLU A 179 12.76 -0.52 -6.03
CA GLU A 179 12.86 0.85 -5.49
C GLU A 179 11.99 1.81 -6.27
N ASN A 180 11.23 2.62 -5.54
CA ASN A 180 10.39 3.65 -6.14
C ASN A 180 11.23 4.89 -6.47
N PRO A 181 11.36 5.28 -7.75
CA PRO A 181 12.15 6.45 -8.14
C PRO A 181 11.53 7.79 -7.67
N PHE A 182 10.27 7.78 -7.25
CA PHE A 182 9.59 8.95 -6.69
C PHE A 182 9.75 9.07 -5.18
N TYR A 183 10.20 8.02 -4.49
CA TYR A 183 10.37 8.06 -3.05
C TYR A 183 11.43 9.10 -2.66
N VAL A 184 11.03 10.11 -1.89
CA VAL A 184 11.85 11.30 -1.65
C VAL A 184 13.24 10.98 -1.07
N PRO A 185 13.37 10.07 -0.08
CA PRO A 185 14.68 9.67 0.44
C PRO A 185 15.59 8.94 -0.57
N PHE A 186 15.06 8.42 -1.69
CA PHE A 186 15.85 7.77 -2.74
C PHE A 186 16.21 8.71 -3.90
N ARG A 187 15.93 10.02 -3.80
CA ARG A 187 16.13 11.00 -4.91
C ARG A 187 17.53 11.05 -5.52
N ASN A 188 18.57 10.66 -4.77
CA ASN A 188 19.97 10.65 -5.20
C ASN A 188 20.47 9.27 -5.66
N ARG A 189 19.61 8.24 -5.66
CA ARG A 189 19.95 6.89 -6.12
C ARG A 189 19.68 6.77 -7.61
N THR A 190 20.42 5.88 -8.28
CA THR A 190 20.14 5.49 -9.66
C THR A 190 18.95 4.53 -9.66
N PRO A 191 17.80 4.89 -10.24
CA PRO A 191 16.63 4.04 -10.17
C PRO A 191 16.72 2.87 -11.15
N ALA A 192 16.28 1.68 -10.72
CA ALA A 192 16.17 0.51 -11.59
C ALA A 192 15.06 0.66 -12.65
N VAL A 193 14.04 1.48 -12.35
CA VAL A 193 12.92 1.78 -13.27
C VAL A 193 12.86 3.29 -13.56
N PRO A 194 12.81 3.72 -14.82
CA PRO A 194 12.64 5.13 -15.16
C PRO A 194 11.31 5.70 -14.64
N LYS A 195 11.33 6.92 -14.08
CA LYS A 195 10.10 7.62 -13.60
C LYS A 195 8.95 7.64 -14.63
N LYS A 196 9.29 7.74 -15.92
CA LYS A 196 8.33 7.79 -17.04
C LYS A 196 7.61 6.46 -17.33
N GLU A 197 8.08 5.36 -16.73
CA GLU A 197 7.52 4.00 -16.86
C GLU A 197 6.77 3.56 -15.59
N VAL A 198 6.75 4.40 -14.57
CA VAL A 198 6.02 4.16 -13.32
C VAL A 198 4.66 4.83 -13.40
N LEU A 199 3.63 4.09 -13.01
CA LEU A 199 2.26 4.58 -12.85
C LEU A 199 1.90 4.59 -11.37
N MET A 200 1.16 5.62 -10.95
CA MET A 200 0.51 5.60 -9.64
C MET A 200 -0.67 4.63 -9.70
N VAL A 201 -0.92 3.88 -8.63
CA VAL A 201 -2.03 2.93 -8.58
C VAL A 201 -2.77 3.07 -7.26
N ALA A 202 -4.09 3.13 -7.35
CA ALA A 202 -5.01 3.06 -6.23
C ALA A 202 -6.18 2.13 -6.58
N ARG A 203 -6.93 1.71 -5.58
CA ARG A 203 -8.19 0.99 -5.80
C ARG A 203 -9.36 1.58 -5.02
N LEU A 204 -10.51 1.57 -5.69
CA LEU A 204 -11.83 1.78 -5.10
C LEU A 204 -12.45 0.40 -4.84
N ASP A 205 -12.06 -0.18 -3.70
CA ASP A 205 -12.40 -1.55 -3.29
C ASP A 205 -12.79 -1.59 -1.80
N GLY A 206 -13.33 -2.70 -1.35
CA GLY A 206 -13.81 -2.86 0.01
C GLY A 206 -14.58 -4.17 0.19
N PRO A 207 -15.19 -4.38 1.36
CA PRO A 207 -15.98 -5.58 1.64
C PRO A 207 -17.19 -5.72 0.71
N ASN A 208 -17.74 -4.60 0.24
CA ASN A 208 -18.88 -4.58 -0.67
C ASN A 208 -18.98 -3.25 -1.46
N ALA A 209 -19.85 -3.24 -2.46
CA ALA A 209 -20.08 -2.09 -3.33
C ALA A 209 -20.65 -0.85 -2.60
N THR A 210 -21.35 -1.03 -1.48
CA THR A 210 -21.89 0.07 -0.67
C THR A 210 -20.75 0.83 0.00
N SER A 211 -19.79 0.13 0.61
CA SER A 211 -18.58 0.76 1.19
C SER A 211 -17.77 1.50 0.12
N VAL A 212 -17.63 0.95 -1.08
CA VAL A 212 -16.92 1.63 -2.18
C VAL A 212 -17.64 2.90 -2.63
N LYS A 213 -18.98 2.86 -2.75
CA LYS A 213 -19.76 4.05 -3.06
C LYS A 213 -19.60 5.12 -1.98
N ARG A 214 -19.62 4.72 -0.70
CA ARG A 214 -19.39 5.61 0.44
C ARG A 214 -18.01 6.28 0.36
N ILE A 215 -16.94 5.51 0.09
CA ILE A 215 -15.58 6.06 -0.09
C ILE A 215 -15.57 7.16 -1.16
N ILE A 216 -16.18 6.92 -2.32
CA ILE A 216 -16.27 7.91 -3.41
C ILE A 216 -17.04 9.17 -2.96
N ASP A 217 -18.18 8.97 -2.30
CA ASP A 217 -19.06 10.05 -1.88
C ASP A 217 -18.43 10.92 -0.79
N ASP A 218 -17.81 10.29 0.19
CA ASP A 218 -17.12 10.96 1.29
C ASP A 218 -15.91 11.74 0.79
N ALA A 219 -15.08 11.15 -0.08
CA ALA A 219 -13.91 11.84 -0.63
C ALA A 219 -14.32 13.15 -1.35
N ILE A 220 -15.30 13.08 -2.24
CA ILE A 220 -15.76 14.24 -3.02
C ILE A 220 -16.45 15.27 -2.13
N ARG A 221 -17.26 14.83 -1.17
CA ARG A 221 -17.94 15.75 -0.25
C ARG A 221 -16.93 16.47 0.64
N VAL A 222 -15.98 15.75 1.22
CA VAL A 222 -15.04 16.30 2.19
C VAL A 222 -14.04 17.24 1.53
N GLU A 223 -13.64 17.00 0.29
CA GLU A 223 -12.87 17.99 -0.48
C GLU A 223 -13.54 19.35 -0.59
N SER A 224 -14.88 19.41 -0.61
CA SER A 224 -15.60 20.68 -0.73
C SER A 224 -15.70 21.46 0.59
N ILE A 225 -15.43 20.80 1.73
CA ILE A 225 -15.60 21.39 3.07
C ILE A 225 -14.34 21.32 3.95
N GLY A 226 -13.30 20.62 3.51
CA GLY A 226 -12.11 20.31 4.30
C GLY A 226 -12.33 19.15 5.28
N LEU A 227 -11.31 18.33 5.47
CA LEU A 227 -11.31 17.29 6.51
C LEU A 227 -11.05 17.92 7.89
N ARG A 228 -11.95 17.66 8.83
CA ARG A 228 -11.88 18.08 10.23
C ARG A 228 -12.01 16.87 11.15
N GLY A 229 -11.43 16.95 12.34
CA GLY A 229 -11.45 15.91 13.37
C GLY A 229 -10.12 15.88 14.12
N ILE A 230 -9.77 14.73 14.69
CA ILE A 230 -8.58 14.52 15.49
C ILE A 230 -7.63 13.55 14.77
N ALA A 231 -6.33 13.83 14.81
CA ALA A 231 -5.30 12.91 14.36
C ALA A 231 -4.85 12.01 15.51
N TYR A 232 -4.97 10.70 15.36
CA TYR A 232 -4.55 9.70 16.33
C TYR A 232 -3.29 8.96 15.85
N PHE A 233 -2.24 8.97 16.66
CA PHE A 233 -0.98 8.29 16.38
C PHE A 233 -0.68 7.29 17.48
N ASP A 234 -0.71 6.01 17.11
CA ASP A 234 -0.51 4.88 18.02
C ASP A 234 0.95 4.41 17.87
N ALA A 235 1.82 5.05 18.65
CA ALA A 235 3.20 4.64 18.83
C ALA A 235 3.29 3.63 19.97
N ARG A 236 4.22 2.68 19.87
CA ARG A 236 4.36 1.61 20.85
C ARG A 236 5.29 1.96 22.00
N TRP A 237 6.16 2.94 21.78
CA TRP A 237 7.15 3.36 22.76
C TRP A 237 7.19 4.88 22.90
N PRO A 238 7.52 5.39 24.10
CA PRO A 238 7.82 6.80 24.28
C PRO A 238 8.97 7.21 23.37
N MET A 239 8.96 8.47 22.96
CA MET A 239 10.03 8.97 22.11
C MET A 239 11.39 8.89 22.82
N GLY A 240 12.21 7.94 22.39
CA GLY A 240 13.54 7.71 22.96
C GLY A 240 14.69 8.41 22.21
N PRO A 241 15.94 8.17 22.65
CA PRO A 241 17.15 8.58 21.93
C PRO A 241 17.26 7.89 20.56
N ASP A 242 18.37 8.13 19.84
CA ASP A 242 18.64 7.57 18.51
C ASP A 242 18.21 6.08 18.39
N PRO A 243 17.31 5.72 17.44
CA PRO A 243 16.85 4.35 17.26
C PRO A 243 17.93 3.38 16.78
N GLY A 244 19.11 3.87 16.39
CA GLY A 244 20.20 3.06 15.86
C GLY A 244 19.74 2.26 14.64
N LYS A 245 20.06 0.96 14.62
CA LYS A 245 19.74 0.07 13.48
C LYS A 245 18.37 -0.62 13.57
N SER A 246 17.56 -0.34 14.60
CA SER A 246 16.26 -1.02 14.78
C SER A 246 15.21 -0.43 13.85
N ALA A 247 14.81 -1.18 12.83
CA ALA A 247 13.75 -0.77 11.90
C ALA A 247 12.43 -0.44 12.63
N TYR A 248 12.10 -1.20 13.69
CA TYR A 248 10.95 -0.93 14.54
C TYR A 248 11.09 0.45 15.20
N ARG A 249 12.19 0.71 15.93
CA ARG A 249 12.36 2.00 16.62
C ARG A 249 12.45 3.19 15.65
N GLN A 250 12.96 2.97 14.44
CA GLN A 250 12.95 3.99 13.38
C GLN A 250 11.53 4.31 12.93
N TYR A 251 10.69 3.30 12.70
CA TYR A 251 9.31 3.50 12.28
C TYR A 251 8.44 4.11 13.38
N ASP A 252 8.60 3.65 14.61
CA ASP A 252 7.92 4.23 15.78
C ASP A 252 8.26 5.71 15.95
N ARG A 253 9.55 6.07 15.78
CA ARG A 253 10.00 7.45 15.78
C ARG A 253 9.37 8.28 14.65
N ALA A 254 9.14 7.69 13.49
CA ALA A 254 8.45 8.34 12.38
C ALA A 254 6.98 8.66 12.71
N ILE A 255 6.28 7.80 13.46
CA ILE A 255 4.93 8.09 13.99
C ILE A 255 4.95 9.33 14.90
N HIS A 256 5.89 9.39 15.86
CA HIS A 256 6.10 10.58 16.71
C HIS A 256 6.46 11.86 15.92
N GLN A 257 7.24 11.73 14.86
CA GLN A 257 7.58 12.85 13.98
C GLN A 257 6.36 13.36 13.22
N THR A 258 5.51 12.45 12.75
CA THR A 258 4.24 12.76 12.08
C THR A 258 3.33 13.57 12.99
N ALA A 259 3.12 13.10 14.22
CA ALA A 259 2.30 13.79 15.22
C ALA A 259 2.74 15.24 15.44
N ARG A 260 4.04 15.45 15.69
CA ARG A 260 4.59 16.80 15.89
C ARG A 260 4.52 17.67 14.65
N GLN A 261 4.65 17.10 13.45
CA GLN A 261 4.54 17.87 12.22
C GLN A 261 3.12 18.43 12.05
N ILE A 262 2.11 17.60 12.30
CA ILE A 262 0.69 18.01 12.19
C ILE A 262 0.34 19.02 13.28
N GLU A 263 0.80 18.79 14.51
CA GLU A 263 0.60 19.72 15.63
C GLU A 263 1.23 21.08 15.36
N ARG A 264 2.50 21.11 14.90
CA ARG A 264 3.20 22.35 14.55
C ARG A 264 2.57 23.08 13.37
N ALA A 265 2.02 22.34 12.40
CA ALA A 265 1.31 22.93 11.28
C ALA A 265 -0.06 23.51 11.69
N GLY A 266 -0.54 23.22 12.90
CA GLY A 266 -1.82 23.72 13.42
C GLY A 266 -3.03 23.26 12.61
N ARG A 267 -2.93 22.12 11.92
CA ARG A 267 -3.97 21.65 10.98
C ARG A 267 -5.15 20.98 11.67
N MET A 268 -4.91 20.26 12.75
CA MET A 268 -5.93 19.62 13.59
C MET A 268 -5.36 19.22 14.95
N PRO A 269 -6.22 18.97 15.96
CA PRO A 269 -5.79 18.36 17.22
C PRO A 269 -5.10 17.02 17.01
N VAL A 270 -4.10 16.72 17.84
CA VAL A 270 -3.29 15.51 17.76
C VAL A 270 -3.34 14.78 19.11
N VAL A 271 -3.52 13.46 19.06
CA VAL A 271 -3.42 12.56 20.21
C VAL A 271 -2.39 11.49 19.87
N VAL A 272 -1.44 11.29 20.78
CA VAL A 272 -0.42 10.24 20.67
C VAL A 272 -0.62 9.25 21.82
N ASP A 273 -0.78 7.97 21.50
CA ASP A 273 -0.50 6.89 22.45
C ASP A 273 0.95 6.47 22.21
N ASP A 274 1.73 6.38 23.29
CA ASP A 274 3.14 5.95 23.25
C ASP A 274 3.39 4.73 24.13
N THR A 275 2.32 4.01 24.47
CA THR A 275 2.34 2.81 25.28
C THR A 275 2.28 1.55 24.41
N GLN A 276 2.53 0.39 25.02
CA GLN A 276 2.46 -0.88 24.28
C GLN A 276 1.00 -1.30 23.97
N ALA A 277 0.02 -0.73 24.66
CA ALA A 277 -1.37 -1.02 24.40
C ALA A 277 -1.83 -0.26 23.15
N LEU A 278 -2.76 -0.83 22.41
CA LEU A 278 -3.46 -0.10 21.35
C LEU A 278 -4.50 0.82 21.97
N PHE A 279 -4.96 1.82 21.20
CA PHE A 279 -6.25 2.46 21.50
C PHE A 279 -7.35 1.40 21.64
N GLN A 280 -8.13 1.53 22.70
CA GLN A 280 -9.25 0.66 23.07
C GLN A 280 -10.58 1.22 22.57
N HIS A 281 -11.64 0.42 22.72
CA HIS A 281 -12.97 0.74 22.21
C HIS A 281 -13.44 2.16 22.57
N GLY A 282 -13.81 2.94 21.56
CA GLY A 282 -14.33 4.30 21.70
C GLY A 282 -13.33 5.37 22.16
N GLN A 283 -12.02 5.07 22.27
CA GLN A 283 -11.02 6.03 22.74
C GLN A 283 -10.63 7.09 21.69
N CYS A 284 -11.00 6.89 20.42
CA CYS A 284 -10.68 7.78 19.32
C CYS A 284 -11.95 8.38 18.68
N PRO A 285 -12.70 9.25 19.40
CA PRO A 285 -13.83 9.97 18.81
C PRO A 285 -13.37 10.93 17.71
N ASP A 286 -14.24 11.23 16.75
CA ASP A 286 -13.96 12.19 15.68
C ASP A 286 -12.63 11.95 14.94
N ALA A 287 -12.25 10.69 14.72
CA ALA A 287 -10.98 10.31 14.11
C ALA A 287 -10.92 10.73 12.63
N ALA A 288 -10.00 11.64 12.30
CA ALA A 288 -9.78 12.14 10.93
C ALA A 288 -8.50 11.56 10.30
N LEU A 289 -7.41 11.46 11.07
CA LEU A 289 -6.17 10.85 10.63
C LEU A 289 -5.76 9.74 11.59
N TYR A 290 -5.19 8.66 11.08
CA TYR A 290 -4.70 7.56 11.91
C TYR A 290 -3.44 6.90 11.36
N CYS A 291 -2.45 6.67 12.22
CA CYS A 291 -1.37 5.74 11.96
C CYS A 291 -1.02 4.98 13.23
N GLY A 292 -0.95 3.66 13.13
CA GLY A 292 -0.61 2.78 14.24
C GLY A 292 -0.08 1.45 13.77
N TRP A 293 0.34 0.59 14.69
CA TRP A 293 0.95 -0.68 14.30
C TRP A 293 0.78 -1.80 15.32
N TYR A 294 0.93 -3.03 14.81
CA TYR A 294 0.87 -4.30 15.55
C TYR A 294 -0.53 -4.68 16.06
N SER A 295 -0.75 -5.98 16.32
CA SER A 295 -2.08 -6.65 16.42
C SER A 295 -2.63 -7.14 15.07
N LEU A 296 -1.81 -7.97 14.42
CA LEU A 296 -2.12 -8.64 13.14
C LEU A 296 -3.52 -9.27 13.14
N ALA A 297 -4.34 -8.89 12.16
CA ALA A 297 -5.70 -9.42 11.95
C ALA A 297 -6.62 -9.36 13.18
N ARG A 298 -6.35 -8.42 14.10
CA ARG A 298 -7.10 -8.20 15.34
C ARG A 298 -7.40 -6.72 15.47
N TYR A 299 -8.32 -6.28 14.62
CA TYR A 299 -8.86 -4.93 14.67
C TYR A 299 -9.48 -4.63 16.05
N VAL A 300 -9.26 -3.41 16.53
CA VAL A 300 -9.91 -2.86 17.71
C VAL A 300 -10.78 -1.70 17.26
N ASP A 301 -12.06 -1.75 17.61
CA ASP A 301 -13.05 -0.71 17.27
C ASP A 301 -12.88 0.54 18.15
N ALA A 302 -11.73 1.19 18.03
CA ALA A 302 -11.36 2.36 18.82
C ALA A 302 -11.89 3.67 18.25
N PHE A 303 -12.26 3.70 16.96
CA PHE A 303 -12.39 4.93 16.18
C PHE A 303 -13.82 5.23 15.76
N ASP A 304 -14.29 6.43 16.09
CA ASP A 304 -15.45 7.04 15.41
C ASP A 304 -14.94 7.84 14.21
N TRP A 305 -14.93 7.21 13.04
CA TRP A 305 -14.32 7.78 11.85
C TRP A 305 -15.12 8.98 11.31
N LYS A 306 -14.46 10.13 11.19
CA LYS A 306 -14.99 11.21 10.37
C LYS A 306 -15.07 10.76 8.93
N ALA A 307 -16.14 11.15 8.27
CA ALA A 307 -16.18 10.98 6.84
C ALA A 307 -15.00 11.70 6.17
N GLY A 308 -14.38 11.04 5.21
CA GLY A 308 -13.13 11.50 4.59
C GLY A 308 -11.87 11.15 5.36
N ALA A 309 -11.96 10.43 6.49
CA ALA A 309 -10.79 10.03 7.27
C ALA A 309 -9.79 9.19 6.46
N VAL A 310 -8.51 9.41 6.72
CA VAL A 310 -7.39 8.73 6.07
C VAL A 310 -6.49 8.12 7.14
N GLY A 311 -6.25 6.83 7.05
CA GLY A 311 -5.34 6.20 8.00
C GLY A 311 -4.95 4.78 7.63
N PHE A 312 -3.85 4.31 8.21
CA PHE A 312 -3.38 2.95 7.96
C PHE A 312 -2.79 2.32 9.21
N HIS A 313 -2.96 1.01 9.30
CA HIS A 313 -2.45 0.19 10.38
C HIS A 313 -1.34 -0.72 9.85
N ILE A 314 -0.17 -0.67 10.46
CA ILE A 314 1.00 -1.43 10.03
C ILE A 314 0.93 -2.83 10.63
N ALA A 315 0.38 -3.73 9.83
CA ALA A 315 0.40 -5.17 10.05
C ALA A 315 0.45 -5.90 8.71
N SER A 316 1.01 -7.11 8.69
CA SER A 316 1.11 -7.88 7.45
C SER A 316 -0.26 -8.43 7.02
N SER A 317 -0.43 -8.72 5.73
CA SER A 317 -1.64 -9.38 5.20
C SER A 317 -2.97 -8.65 5.40
N GLU A 318 -3.00 -7.37 5.82
CA GLU A 318 -4.25 -6.66 6.14
C GLU A 318 -5.20 -6.46 4.94
N CYS A 319 -4.70 -6.56 3.71
CA CYS A 319 -5.51 -6.55 2.48
C CYS A 319 -5.69 -7.95 1.85
N THR A 320 -5.51 -9.05 2.59
CA THR A 320 -5.59 -10.42 2.03
C THR A 320 -7.00 -10.99 1.91
N THR A 321 -7.92 -10.52 2.75
CA THR A 321 -9.23 -11.12 3.03
C THR A 321 -10.35 -10.07 3.03
N LEU A 322 -10.17 -9.01 2.23
CA LEU A 322 -11.03 -7.83 2.22
C LEU A 322 -12.52 -8.15 2.04
N LYS A 323 -12.83 -9.22 1.29
CA LYS A 323 -14.21 -9.67 1.00
C LYS A 323 -14.69 -10.85 1.87
N GLN A 324 -13.85 -11.39 2.75
CA GLN A 324 -14.25 -12.51 3.61
C GLN A 324 -15.07 -12.02 4.81
N ALA A 325 -16.30 -12.51 4.95
CA ALA A 325 -17.27 -12.02 5.94
C ALA A 325 -16.69 -11.93 7.36
N ASP A 326 -16.08 -13.01 7.86
CA ASP A 326 -15.60 -13.11 9.24
C ASP A 326 -14.22 -12.49 9.48
N SER A 327 -13.63 -11.87 8.46
CA SER A 327 -12.28 -11.31 8.59
C SER A 327 -12.22 -10.09 9.49
N GLN A 328 -11.23 -10.10 10.40
CA GLN A 328 -10.92 -9.06 11.38
C GLN A 328 -9.65 -8.27 11.04
N VAL A 329 -9.21 -8.31 9.78
CA VAL A 329 -8.12 -7.46 9.29
C VAL A 329 -8.51 -5.99 9.34
N TRP A 330 -7.58 -5.15 9.77
CA TRP A 330 -7.70 -3.71 9.96
C TRP A 330 -8.24 -3.03 8.71
N CYS A 331 -7.68 -3.30 7.51
CA CYS A 331 -8.15 -2.62 6.31
C CYS A 331 -9.63 -2.89 6.03
N LYS A 332 -10.10 -4.12 6.21
CA LYS A 332 -11.53 -4.46 6.05
C LYS A 332 -12.36 -3.74 7.11
N ARG A 333 -12.02 -3.94 8.39
CA ARG A 333 -12.82 -3.44 9.52
C ARG A 333 -12.88 -1.91 9.54
N MET A 334 -11.76 -1.21 9.33
CA MET A 334 -11.76 0.25 9.19
C MET A 334 -12.65 0.73 8.03
N ILE A 335 -12.69 0.02 6.89
CA ILE A 335 -13.58 0.37 5.77
C ILE A 335 -15.06 0.12 6.12
N GLU A 336 -15.35 -0.96 6.84
CA GLU A 336 -16.70 -1.25 7.37
C GLU A 336 -17.15 -0.15 8.34
N ASP A 337 -16.25 0.31 9.20
CA ASP A 337 -16.55 1.24 10.28
C ASP A 337 -16.52 2.72 9.85
N GLY A 338 -15.97 3.05 8.68
CA GLY A 338 -16.17 4.38 8.09
C GLY A 338 -14.94 5.09 7.50
N ILE A 339 -13.74 4.51 7.58
CA ILE A 339 -12.55 5.14 7.00
C ILE A 339 -12.73 5.36 5.48
N CYS A 340 -12.27 6.49 4.96
CA CYS A 340 -12.39 6.83 3.55
C CYS A 340 -11.20 6.33 2.72
N ALA A 341 -10.00 6.31 3.32
CA ALA A 341 -8.83 5.75 2.67
C ALA A 341 -7.92 5.00 3.66
N THR A 342 -7.35 3.89 3.20
CA THR A 342 -6.39 3.09 3.96
C THR A 342 -5.35 2.43 3.08
N ILE A 343 -4.26 1.97 3.70
CA ILE A 343 -3.14 1.31 3.03
C ILE A 343 -2.91 -0.02 3.74
N GLY A 344 -2.72 -1.08 2.96
CA GLY A 344 -2.43 -2.39 3.54
C GLY A 344 -1.81 -3.35 2.53
N PRO A 345 -1.03 -4.32 3.01
CA PRO A 345 -0.39 -5.30 2.14
C PRO A 345 -1.27 -6.53 1.89
N VAL A 346 -1.17 -7.13 0.70
CA VAL A 346 -1.83 -8.42 0.36
C VAL A 346 -1.02 -9.64 0.80
N GLY A 347 -0.09 -9.48 1.74
CA GLY A 347 0.75 -10.52 2.32
C GLY A 347 1.81 -9.89 3.22
N GLU A 348 2.89 -10.60 3.53
CA GLU A 348 4.04 -10.04 4.30
C GLU A 348 4.89 -9.06 3.47
N PRO A 349 4.86 -7.73 3.72
CA PRO A 349 5.61 -6.76 2.93
C PRO A 349 6.97 -6.39 3.55
N TYR A 350 7.24 -6.79 4.81
CA TYR A 350 8.26 -6.20 5.68
C TYR A 350 8.03 -4.72 6.00
N LEU A 351 8.40 -4.31 7.22
CA LEU A 351 8.12 -2.98 7.77
C LEU A 351 8.62 -1.83 6.88
N GLN A 352 9.82 -1.95 6.32
CA GLN A 352 10.43 -0.94 5.46
C GLN A 352 9.71 -0.70 4.12
N SER A 353 8.71 -1.51 3.79
CA SER A 353 7.92 -1.34 2.56
C SER A 353 6.68 -0.48 2.76
N PHE A 354 6.30 -0.22 4.02
CA PHE A 354 5.19 0.68 4.29
C PHE A 354 5.57 2.14 3.97
N PRO A 355 4.60 2.97 3.56
CA PRO A 355 4.82 4.40 3.41
C PRO A 355 5.28 5.05 4.72
N MET A 356 6.35 5.84 4.65
CA MET A 356 6.79 6.59 5.82
C MET A 356 5.71 7.59 6.24
N PRO A 357 5.16 7.50 7.47
CA PRO A 357 3.98 8.27 7.86
C PRO A 357 4.24 9.78 7.84
N GLU A 358 5.44 10.23 8.21
CA GLU A 358 5.81 11.64 8.24
C GLU A 358 5.83 12.26 6.84
N LEU A 359 6.20 11.46 5.83
CA LEU A 359 6.10 11.88 4.43
C LEU A 359 4.65 11.83 3.95
N PHE A 360 3.96 10.71 4.21
CA PHE A 360 2.59 10.51 3.72
C PHE A 360 1.62 11.57 4.26
N PHE A 361 1.52 11.70 5.59
CA PHE A 361 0.63 12.68 6.22
C PHE A 361 1.15 14.10 6.10
N GLY A 362 2.48 14.29 6.00
CA GLY A 362 3.08 15.58 5.68
C GLY A 362 2.57 16.14 4.36
N PHE A 363 2.72 15.37 3.27
CA PHE A 363 2.20 15.76 1.95
C PHE A 363 0.67 15.89 1.92
N LEU A 364 -0.04 14.99 2.61
CA LEU A 364 -1.50 15.03 2.65
C LEU A 364 -2.01 16.33 3.29
N THR A 365 -1.44 16.73 4.43
CA THR A 365 -1.86 17.91 5.18
C THR A 365 -1.35 19.23 4.62
N GLU A 366 -0.35 19.21 3.72
CA GLU A 366 -0.02 20.36 2.88
C GLU A 366 -1.16 20.72 1.91
N GLY A 367 -1.98 19.74 1.51
CA GLY A 367 -3.16 19.94 0.67
C GLY A 367 -2.87 20.17 -0.82
N VAL A 368 -1.59 20.14 -1.22
CA VAL A 368 -1.18 20.36 -2.61
C VAL A 368 -1.38 19.10 -3.45
N LEU A 369 -0.94 17.94 -2.95
CA LEU A 369 -0.88 16.68 -3.69
C LEU A 369 -2.16 15.86 -3.50
N SER A 370 -2.49 15.02 -4.48
CA SER A 370 -3.58 14.04 -4.36
C SER A 370 -3.18 12.86 -3.48
N LEU A 371 -4.15 12.07 -3.00
CA LEU A 371 -3.90 10.88 -2.18
C LEU A 371 -2.94 9.90 -2.86
N ALA A 372 -3.09 9.66 -4.16
CA ALA A 372 -2.19 8.78 -4.93
C ALA A 372 -0.76 9.35 -5.03
N GLU A 373 -0.62 10.66 -5.15
CA GLU A 373 0.69 11.33 -5.18
C GLU A 373 1.37 11.26 -3.80
N CYS A 374 0.62 11.52 -2.72
CA CYS A 374 1.10 11.39 -1.35
C CYS A 374 1.61 9.97 -1.08
N TYR A 375 0.81 8.96 -1.43
CA TYR A 375 1.19 7.55 -1.33
C TYR A 375 2.44 7.23 -2.14
N THR A 376 2.48 7.65 -3.42
CA THR A 376 3.63 7.35 -4.30
C THR A 376 4.91 8.02 -3.82
N LEU A 377 4.88 9.23 -3.27
CA LEU A 377 6.08 9.93 -2.80
C LEU A 377 6.60 9.41 -1.45
N SER A 378 5.75 8.74 -0.69
CA SER A 378 6.05 8.18 0.63
C SER A 378 6.33 6.67 0.61
N LEU A 379 5.94 5.97 -0.46
CA LEU A 379 6.12 4.52 -0.61
C LEU A 379 7.56 4.18 -1.06
N PRO A 380 8.34 3.42 -0.27
CA PRO A 380 9.74 3.12 -0.62
C PRO A 380 9.91 2.20 -1.84
N PHE A 381 9.00 1.24 -2.03
CA PHE A 381 9.10 0.23 -3.09
C PHE A 381 7.77 0.08 -3.86
N LEU A 382 7.83 0.13 -5.19
CA LEU A 382 6.66 -0.04 -6.08
C LEU A 382 6.17 -1.49 -6.12
N SER A 383 7.12 -2.41 -5.98
CA SER A 383 6.89 -3.81 -5.72
C SER A 383 7.48 -4.12 -4.34
N TRP A 384 6.80 -4.81 -3.43
CA TRP A 384 5.70 -5.72 -3.69
C TRP A 384 4.63 -5.66 -2.58
N LYS A 385 3.42 -6.10 -2.91
CA LYS A 385 2.26 -6.34 -2.02
C LYS A 385 1.48 -5.14 -1.49
N MET A 386 2.03 -3.93 -1.49
CA MET A 386 1.31 -2.78 -0.95
C MET A 386 0.11 -2.41 -1.84
N VAL A 387 -0.94 -1.90 -1.21
CA VAL A 387 -2.18 -1.47 -1.85
C VAL A 387 -2.66 -0.19 -1.16
N LEU A 388 -3.05 0.80 -1.97
CA LEU A 388 -3.79 1.99 -1.53
C LEU A 388 -5.27 1.81 -1.85
N ILE A 389 -6.12 1.79 -0.83
CA ILE A 389 -7.58 1.82 -0.97
C ILE A 389 -8.06 3.24 -0.71
N GLY A 390 -8.71 3.85 -1.69
CA GLY A 390 -9.19 5.23 -1.61
C GLY A 390 -9.29 5.87 -2.99
N ASP A 391 -9.92 7.04 -3.04
CA ASP A 391 -10.00 7.85 -4.26
C ASP A 391 -8.64 8.51 -4.55
N PRO A 392 -7.95 8.19 -5.66
CA PRO A 392 -6.61 8.72 -5.93
C PRO A 392 -6.56 10.25 -6.09
N LEU A 393 -7.68 10.87 -6.46
CA LEU A 393 -7.80 12.31 -6.66
C LEU A 393 -8.07 13.05 -5.35
N TYR A 394 -8.28 12.32 -4.24
CA TYR A 394 -8.70 12.89 -2.97
C TYR A 394 -7.68 13.89 -2.41
N ARG A 395 -8.14 15.11 -2.10
CA ARG A 395 -7.34 16.20 -1.51
C ARG A 395 -8.04 16.82 -0.29
N PRO A 396 -8.06 16.13 0.87
CA PRO A 396 -8.82 16.53 2.06
C PRO A 396 -8.47 17.91 2.63
N PHE A 397 -7.26 18.41 2.34
CA PHE A 397 -6.72 19.67 2.89
C PHE A 397 -6.47 20.72 1.81
N SER A 398 -7.04 20.55 0.60
CA SER A 398 -6.92 21.54 -0.48
C SER A 398 -7.64 22.86 -0.17
N ILE A 399 -8.64 22.81 0.70
CA ILE A 399 -9.26 23.96 1.35
C ILE A 399 -8.81 23.94 2.80
N SER A 400 -8.32 25.07 3.31
CA SER A 400 -7.98 25.19 4.73
C SER A 400 -9.23 24.92 5.57
N PRO A 401 -9.21 23.92 6.47
CA PRO A 401 -10.36 23.56 7.28
C PRO A 401 -10.76 24.65 8.29
#